data_AF-A0A7U7NSB9-F1
#
_entry.id   AF-A0A7U7NSB9-F1
#
_cell.length_a   1.000
_cell.length_b   1.000
_cell.length_c   1.000
_cell.angle_alpha   90.00
_cell.angle_beta   90.00
_cell.angle_gamma   90.00
#
_symmetry.space_group_name_H-M   'P 1'
#
loop_
_entity.id
_entity.type
_entity.pdbx_description
1 polymer ?
#
loop_
_entity_poly.entity_id
_entity_poly.type
_entity_poly.pdbx_seq_one_letter_code
_entity_poly.pdbx_strand_id
1 'polypeptide(L)'
;MKRKISSIIVVGIMLFQSLTTYPFITEAKENEQKEEINKPSKITKGLTNSLKYTKTILETGDTYDSVFPDSALAKVVAKEATGSENTTQLVTQADLNKIKSLNGYNKGISVLTGIDLLVNVTSISLNNNQVTDISPIDQLPNLVSLSVKNNQISSLILNAQNQLPKLTTIDIENNPDLNTIDIQDQPQLVDVKTSGYTGLRKLTTVIAKNNPELVNLGQYTIRNVYFSQV
;
A
#
# COMPACT_ATOMS: atom_id res chain seq x y z
N MET A 1 11.35 2.83 -45.92
CA MET A 1 10.27 2.57 -44.96
C MET A 1 10.57 3.36 -43.68
N LYS A 2 9.98 4.56 -43.52
CA LYS A 2 10.28 5.49 -42.42
C LYS A 2 9.46 5.09 -41.18
N ARG A 3 10.12 4.70 -40.08
CA ARG A 3 9.46 4.46 -38.78
C ARG A 3 9.02 5.80 -38.20
N LYS A 4 7.71 5.99 -38.00
CA LYS A 4 7.15 7.09 -37.20
C LYS A 4 7.56 6.87 -35.74
N ILE A 5 8.34 7.78 -35.19
CA ILE A 5 8.61 7.86 -33.76
C ILE A 5 7.46 8.71 -33.20
N SER A 6 6.52 8.10 -32.50
CA SER A 6 5.50 8.83 -31.77
C SER A 6 6.13 9.41 -30.51
N SER A 7 6.39 10.71 -30.51
CA SER A 7 6.81 11.45 -29.32
C SER A 7 5.63 11.53 -28.35
N ILE A 8 5.80 11.00 -27.14
CA ILE A 8 4.88 11.24 -26.02
C ILE A 8 5.17 12.63 -25.49
N ILE A 9 4.21 13.54 -25.63
CA ILE A 9 4.24 14.87 -25.01
C ILE A 9 3.79 14.65 -23.55
N VAL A 10 4.73 14.76 -22.61
CA VAL A 10 4.39 14.89 -21.19
C VAL A 10 4.11 16.37 -20.94
N VAL A 11 2.85 16.72 -20.73
CA VAL A 11 2.43 18.07 -20.40
C VAL A 11 2.80 18.33 -18.94
N GLY A 12 3.92 19.02 -18.72
CA GLY A 12 4.25 19.62 -17.44
C GLY A 12 3.37 20.86 -17.23
N ILE A 13 2.36 20.77 -16.36
CA ILE A 13 1.72 21.96 -15.80
C ILE A 13 2.58 22.42 -14.64
N MET A 14 3.47 23.39 -14.91
CA MET A 14 4.04 24.23 -13.88
C MET A 14 2.95 25.19 -13.39
N LEU A 15 2.64 25.15 -12.09
CA LEU A 15 2.00 26.27 -11.39
C LEU A 15 2.91 26.67 -10.24
N PHE A 16 3.69 27.73 -10.45
CA PHE A 16 4.20 28.56 -9.36
C PHE A 16 3.06 29.43 -8.84
N GLN A 17 2.99 29.61 -7.51
CA GLN A 17 2.72 30.82 -6.69
C GLN A 17 2.37 30.30 -5.28
N SER A 18 3.26 30.29 -4.28
CA SER A 18 3.77 31.37 -3.40
C SER A 18 3.34 31.09 -1.95
N LEU A 19 4.25 31.27 -0.99
CA LEU A 19 4.06 31.05 0.45
C LEU A 19 2.93 31.89 1.08
N THR A 20 2.23 31.35 2.09
CA THR A 20 2.08 31.93 3.46
C THR A 20 1.17 31.10 4.38
N THR A 21 1.70 30.78 5.57
CA THR A 21 1.08 30.60 6.91
C THR A 21 -0.41 30.22 7.07
N TYR A 22 -0.64 29.15 7.84
CA TYR A 22 -1.88 28.87 8.59
C TYR A 22 -2.23 30.00 9.57
N PRO A 23 -3.53 30.30 9.73
CA PRO A 23 -4.09 30.40 11.07
C PRO A 23 -5.39 29.59 11.22
N PHE A 24 -5.48 28.90 12.35
CA PHE A 24 -6.74 28.58 13.02
C PHE A 24 -7.32 29.91 13.55
N ILE A 25 -8.59 30.20 13.29
CA ILE A 25 -9.57 30.81 14.22
C ILE A 25 -10.97 30.75 13.57
N THR A 26 -11.89 30.24 14.37
CA THR A 26 -13.35 30.33 14.30
C THR A 26 -13.87 31.75 14.11
N GLU A 27 -14.81 31.93 13.17
CA GLU A 27 -15.84 32.96 13.29
C GLU A 27 -17.10 32.50 12.56
N ALA A 28 -18.15 32.27 13.34
CA ALA A 28 -19.49 32.02 12.86
C ALA A 28 -20.05 33.32 12.26
N LYS A 29 -20.55 33.25 11.02
CA LYS A 29 -21.58 34.16 10.53
C LYS A 29 -22.77 33.37 10.06
N GLU A 30 -23.77 33.43 10.92
CA GLU A 30 -25.17 33.10 10.71
C GLU A 30 -25.68 33.80 9.43
N ASN A 31 -26.08 32.99 8.45
CA ASN A 31 -26.98 33.43 7.40
C ASN A 31 -28.06 32.35 7.28
N GLU A 32 -29.25 32.72 7.72
CA GLU A 32 -30.46 31.93 7.67
C GLU A 32 -30.87 31.67 6.22
N GLN A 33 -30.93 30.39 5.83
CA GLN A 33 -31.91 29.93 4.85
C GLN A 33 -32.46 28.59 5.33
N LYS A 34 -33.70 28.63 5.80
CA LYS A 34 -34.48 27.49 6.24
C LYS A 34 -35.00 26.69 5.03
N GLU A 35 -34.84 25.38 5.17
CA GLU A 35 -35.68 24.28 4.67
C GLU A 35 -35.75 24.01 3.16
N GLU A 36 -35.11 22.91 2.73
CA GLU A 36 -35.90 21.75 2.29
C GLU A 36 -35.19 20.44 2.69
N ILE A 37 -35.87 19.67 3.55
CA ILE A 37 -35.42 18.44 4.20
C ILE A 37 -35.78 17.26 3.29
N ASN A 38 -34.88 16.27 3.17
CA ASN A 38 -35.01 14.97 2.48
C ASN A 38 -34.56 14.89 0.99
N LYS A 39 -33.25 14.89 0.77
CA LYS A 39 -32.60 14.10 -0.30
C LYS A 39 -31.21 13.66 0.17
N PRO A 40 -30.85 12.36 0.13
CA PRO A 40 -29.50 11.95 0.51
C PRO A 40 -28.49 12.54 -0.48
N SER A 41 -27.66 13.44 0.05
CA SER A 41 -26.61 14.12 -0.67
C SER A 41 -25.55 13.13 -1.18
N LYS A 42 -25.10 13.39 -2.41
CA LYS A 42 -24.17 12.63 -3.26
C LYS A 42 -22.72 12.65 -2.74
N ILE A 43 -22.50 12.36 -1.45
CA ILE A 43 -21.16 12.38 -0.83
C ILE A 43 -20.48 10.98 -0.91
N THR A 44 -21.16 9.96 -1.41
CA THR A 44 -20.69 8.55 -1.41
C THR A 44 -19.87 8.11 -2.63
N LYS A 45 -19.23 9.01 -3.39
CA LYS A 45 -18.36 8.60 -4.51
C LYS A 45 -16.84 8.61 -4.21
N GLY A 46 -16.43 9.01 -3.00
CA GLY A 46 -15.01 9.05 -2.59
C GLY A 46 -14.56 7.95 -1.63
N LEU A 47 -15.48 7.17 -1.02
CA LEU A 47 -15.14 6.16 -0.01
C LEU A 47 -15.08 4.71 -0.54
N THR A 48 -15.29 4.47 -1.83
CA THR A 48 -15.66 3.12 -2.32
C THR A 48 -14.50 2.16 -2.58
N ASN A 49 -13.24 2.56 -2.38
CA ASN A 49 -12.10 1.64 -2.51
C ASN A 49 -11.56 1.12 -1.16
N SER A 50 -11.91 1.74 -0.03
CA SER A 50 -11.46 1.33 1.31
C SER A 50 -12.32 0.23 1.96
N LEU A 51 -13.48 -0.11 1.40
CA LEU A 51 -14.48 -0.97 2.04
C LEU A 51 -14.51 -2.41 1.50
N LYS A 52 -13.58 -2.82 0.64
CA LYS A 52 -13.64 -4.16 0.03
C LYS A 52 -13.01 -5.27 0.86
N TYR A 53 -12.17 -4.97 1.86
CA TYR A 53 -11.28 -5.99 2.44
C TYR A 53 -10.93 -5.83 3.92
N THR A 54 -11.83 -5.40 4.81
CA THR A 54 -11.42 -5.24 6.21
C THR A 54 -12.42 -5.82 7.21
N LYS A 55 -12.02 -6.94 7.79
CA LYS A 55 -12.33 -7.23 9.18
C LYS A 55 -11.36 -6.42 10.03
N THR A 56 -11.71 -5.15 10.27
CA THR A 56 -10.83 -4.16 10.95
C THR A 56 -10.80 -4.33 12.47
N ILE A 57 -11.71 -5.13 13.02
CA ILE A 57 -11.88 -5.32 14.46
C ILE A 57 -12.08 -6.81 14.71
N LEU A 58 -11.38 -7.35 15.71
CA LEU A 58 -11.61 -8.69 16.20
C LEU A 58 -12.90 -8.73 17.02
N GLU A 59 -13.79 -9.65 16.69
CA GLU A 59 -15.00 -9.95 17.44
C GLU A 59 -14.76 -11.13 18.39
N THR A 60 -15.60 -11.22 19.44
CA THR A 60 -15.51 -12.34 20.37
C THR A 60 -15.88 -13.64 19.66
N GLY A 61 -14.99 -14.64 19.74
CA GLY A 61 -15.19 -15.94 19.09
C GLY A 61 -14.48 -16.08 17.75
N ASP A 62 -13.81 -15.03 17.28
CA ASP A 62 -13.01 -15.10 16.07
C ASP A 62 -11.90 -16.13 16.17
N THR A 63 -11.71 -16.84 15.07
CA THR A 63 -10.61 -17.80 14.83
C THR A 63 -9.67 -17.26 13.75
N TYR A 64 -8.44 -17.78 13.68
CA TYR A 64 -7.47 -17.35 12.66
C TYR A 64 -7.98 -17.58 11.23
N ASP A 65 -8.65 -18.70 10.93
CA ASP A 65 -9.23 -18.93 9.60
C ASP A 65 -10.43 -18.02 9.26
N SER A 66 -11.15 -17.53 10.27
CA SER A 66 -12.20 -16.54 10.07
C SER A 66 -11.66 -15.12 9.80
N VAL A 67 -10.50 -14.80 10.36
CA VAL A 67 -9.87 -13.47 10.25
C VAL A 67 -8.95 -13.36 9.05
N PHE A 68 -8.27 -14.46 8.71
CA PHE A 68 -7.37 -14.58 7.57
C PHE A 68 -7.93 -15.65 6.62
N PRO A 69 -8.81 -15.29 5.66
CA PRO A 69 -9.46 -16.27 4.78
C PRO A 69 -8.50 -17.06 3.90
N ASP A 70 -7.30 -16.53 3.62
CA ASP A 70 -6.22 -17.28 2.99
C ASP A 70 -5.64 -18.27 4.00
N SER A 71 -5.87 -19.57 3.78
CA SER A 71 -5.42 -20.62 4.71
C SER A 71 -3.90 -20.64 4.92
N ALA A 72 -3.10 -20.24 3.92
CA ALA A 72 -1.66 -20.17 4.08
C ALA A 72 -1.27 -18.99 4.97
N LEU A 73 -1.88 -17.82 4.77
CA LEU A 73 -1.68 -16.67 5.65
C LEU A 73 -2.13 -16.97 7.08
N ALA A 74 -3.32 -17.57 7.26
CA ALA A 74 -3.84 -17.95 8.56
C ALA A 74 -2.87 -18.84 9.34
N LYS A 75 -2.29 -19.85 8.68
CA LYS A 75 -1.29 -20.75 9.29
C LYS A 75 -0.01 -20.01 9.66
N VAL A 76 0.50 -19.15 8.78
CA VAL A 76 1.70 -18.36 9.06
C VAL A 76 1.48 -17.43 10.25
N VAL A 77 0.35 -16.71 10.28
CA VAL A 77 0.02 -15.78 11.37
C VAL A 77 -0.23 -16.54 12.67
N ALA A 78 -0.99 -17.64 12.66
CA ALA A 78 -1.22 -18.48 13.85
C ALA A 78 0.11 -19.04 14.39
N LYS A 79 0.99 -19.53 13.51
CA LYS A 79 2.31 -20.05 13.88
C LYS A 79 3.16 -18.99 14.54
N GLU A 80 3.18 -17.77 13.99
CA GLU A 80 4.01 -16.68 14.52
C GLU A 80 3.44 -16.09 15.81
N ALA A 81 2.11 -16.08 15.96
CA ALA A 81 1.43 -15.55 17.13
C ALA A 81 1.44 -16.52 18.33
N THR A 82 1.26 -17.83 18.07
CA THR A 82 1.03 -18.84 19.13
C THR A 82 1.97 -20.04 19.10
N GLY A 83 2.82 -20.16 18.08
CA GLY A 83 3.71 -21.32 17.89
C GLY A 83 3.03 -22.52 17.23
N SER A 84 1.75 -22.43 16.85
CA SER A 84 0.96 -23.50 16.25
C SER A 84 0.28 -23.07 14.95
N GLU A 85 0.27 -23.93 13.92
CA GLU A 85 -0.47 -23.69 12.68
C GLU A 85 -1.98 -23.99 12.80
N ASN A 86 -2.50 -24.24 14.00
CA ASN A 86 -3.92 -24.50 14.21
C ASN A 86 -4.75 -23.23 13.95
N THR A 87 -5.49 -23.18 12.84
CA THR A 87 -6.25 -21.99 12.46
C THR A 87 -7.64 -21.89 13.10
N THR A 88 -8.14 -22.95 13.72
CA THR A 88 -9.46 -22.98 14.38
C THR A 88 -9.41 -22.49 15.83
N GLN A 89 -8.21 -22.22 16.36
CA GLN A 89 -8.05 -21.62 17.67
C GLN A 89 -8.52 -20.16 17.65
N LEU A 90 -8.97 -19.66 18.79
CA LEU A 90 -9.36 -18.26 18.93
C LEU A 90 -8.18 -17.33 18.64
N VAL A 91 -8.43 -16.24 17.93
CA VAL A 91 -7.46 -15.17 17.71
C VAL A 91 -7.73 -14.04 18.69
N THR A 92 -6.65 -13.53 19.28
CA THR A 92 -6.72 -12.37 20.17
C THR A 92 -5.78 -11.29 19.68
N GLN A 93 -6.13 -10.02 19.91
CA GLN A 93 -5.24 -8.91 19.56
C GLN A 93 -3.92 -9.01 20.35
N ALA A 94 -3.94 -9.57 21.56
CA ALA A 94 -2.74 -9.80 22.35
C ALA A 94 -1.76 -10.75 21.65
N ASP A 95 -2.25 -11.79 20.98
CA ASP A 95 -1.42 -12.71 20.20
C ASP A 95 -0.91 -12.05 18.92
N LEU A 96 -1.77 -11.36 18.17
CA LEU A 96 -1.35 -10.62 16.96
C LEU A 96 -0.30 -9.54 17.28
N ASN A 97 -0.41 -8.88 18.44
CA ASN A 97 0.51 -7.85 18.90
C ASN A 97 1.93 -8.37 19.20
N LYS A 98 2.11 -9.69 19.37
CA LYS A 98 3.43 -10.32 19.55
C LYS A 98 4.22 -10.33 18.23
N ILE A 99 3.54 -10.31 17.09
CA ILE A 99 4.18 -10.39 15.77
C ILE A 99 4.88 -9.06 15.48
N LYS A 100 6.21 -9.09 15.48
CA LYS A 100 7.07 -7.97 15.06
C LYS A 100 7.61 -8.16 13.64
N SER A 101 7.78 -9.42 13.22
CA SER A 101 8.20 -9.77 11.88
C SER A 101 7.33 -10.92 11.38
N LEU A 102 6.80 -10.81 10.16
CA LEU A 102 6.03 -11.87 9.52
C LEU A 102 6.83 -12.45 8.34
N ASN A 103 7.14 -13.75 8.39
CA ASN A 103 7.80 -14.46 7.29
C ASN A 103 6.89 -15.55 6.71
N GLY A 104 6.34 -15.27 5.53
CA GLY A 104 5.48 -16.18 4.77
C GLY A 104 6.14 -16.72 3.50
N TYR A 105 7.47 -16.86 3.46
CA TYR A 105 8.20 -17.32 2.27
C TYR A 105 7.64 -18.64 1.71
N ASN A 106 7.28 -18.65 0.42
CA ASN A 106 6.87 -19.84 -0.33
C ASN A 106 5.79 -20.67 0.37
N LYS A 107 4.70 -20.00 0.76
CA LYS A 107 3.56 -20.63 1.44
C LYS A 107 2.32 -20.75 0.55
N GLY A 108 2.36 -20.16 -0.63
CA GLY A 108 1.21 -20.10 -1.54
C GLY A 108 0.18 -19.05 -1.13
N ILE A 109 0.60 -18.01 -0.42
CA ILE A 109 -0.26 -16.89 0.00
C ILE A 109 -0.69 -16.10 -1.24
N SER A 110 -1.95 -15.73 -1.32
CA SER A 110 -2.53 -14.98 -2.44
C SER A 110 -3.34 -13.77 -1.99
N VAL A 111 -4.00 -13.87 -0.83
CA VAL A 111 -4.87 -12.83 -0.29
C VAL A 111 -4.36 -12.39 1.09
N LEU A 112 -4.31 -11.07 1.30
CA LEU A 112 -3.74 -10.47 2.52
C LEU A 112 -4.80 -9.93 3.49
N THR A 113 -6.08 -10.27 3.31
CA THR A 113 -7.15 -9.83 4.23
C THR A 113 -6.82 -10.20 5.68
N GLY A 114 -7.01 -9.23 6.59
CA GLY A 114 -6.74 -9.35 8.02
C GLY A 114 -5.31 -8.95 8.43
N ILE A 115 -4.40 -8.75 7.47
CA ILE A 115 -3.00 -8.39 7.78
C ILE A 115 -2.87 -7.01 8.46
N ASP A 116 -3.83 -6.12 8.25
CA ASP A 116 -3.98 -4.80 8.89
C ASP A 116 -4.09 -4.88 10.42
N LEU A 117 -4.53 -6.02 10.95
CA LEU A 117 -4.61 -6.27 12.40
C LEU A 117 -3.24 -6.48 13.07
N LEU A 118 -2.16 -6.66 12.29
CA LEU A 118 -0.79 -6.82 12.78
C LEU A 118 -0.15 -5.48 13.13
N VAL A 119 -0.81 -4.64 13.94
CA VAL A 119 -0.47 -3.23 14.21
C VAL A 119 0.96 -2.99 14.73
N ASN A 120 1.60 -4.03 15.25
CA ASN A 120 2.94 -4.01 15.83
C ASN A 120 4.03 -4.53 14.91
N VAL A 121 3.69 -5.01 13.71
CA VAL A 121 4.63 -5.56 12.75
C VAL A 121 5.52 -4.44 12.18
N THR A 122 6.81 -4.72 12.09
CA THR A 122 7.82 -3.81 11.55
C THR A 122 8.43 -4.32 10.26
N SER A 123 8.35 -5.63 10.01
CA SER A 123 8.88 -6.27 8.80
C SER A 123 7.94 -7.35 8.30
N ILE A 124 7.63 -7.32 6.99
CA ILE A 124 6.83 -8.36 6.33
C ILE A 124 7.63 -8.88 5.13
N SER A 125 7.81 -10.20 5.07
CA SER A 125 8.38 -10.89 3.91
C SER A 125 7.42 -11.97 3.42
N LEU A 126 6.85 -11.77 2.24
CA LEU A 126 5.90 -12.67 1.56
C LEU A 126 6.47 -13.12 0.22
N ASN A 127 7.77 -13.36 0.16
CA ASN A 127 8.46 -13.70 -1.07
C ASN A 127 8.06 -15.08 -1.61
N ASN A 128 8.09 -15.23 -2.94
CA ASN A 128 7.73 -16.47 -3.65
C ASN A 128 6.29 -16.91 -3.34
N ASN A 129 5.33 -16.03 -3.51
CA ASN A 129 3.92 -16.31 -3.29
C ASN A 129 3.12 -15.92 -4.55
N GLN A 130 1.80 -15.80 -4.41
CA GLN A 130 0.86 -15.49 -5.48
C GLN A 130 0.08 -14.20 -5.16
N VAL A 131 0.69 -13.30 -4.39
CA VAL A 131 0.08 -12.02 -3.99
C VAL A 131 -0.08 -11.15 -5.23
N THR A 132 -1.28 -10.60 -5.41
CA THR A 132 -1.62 -9.70 -6.53
C THR A 132 -1.97 -8.30 -6.04
N ASP A 133 -2.52 -8.20 -4.83
CA ASP A 133 -2.95 -6.97 -4.20
C ASP A 133 -2.31 -6.83 -2.82
N ILE A 134 -1.69 -5.69 -2.58
CA ILE A 134 -1.06 -5.35 -1.31
C ILE A 134 -1.85 -4.30 -0.51
N SER A 135 -2.96 -3.77 -1.02
CA SER A 135 -3.76 -2.75 -0.33
C SER A 135 -4.16 -3.10 1.11
N PRO A 136 -4.30 -4.39 1.53
CA PRO A 136 -4.54 -4.70 2.95
C PRO A 136 -3.41 -4.26 3.90
N ILE A 137 -2.20 -3.93 3.41
CA ILE A 137 -1.11 -3.42 4.26
C ILE A 137 -1.20 -1.92 4.51
N ASP A 138 -2.10 -1.20 3.85
CA ASP A 138 -2.11 0.27 3.76
C ASP A 138 -2.21 0.98 5.11
N GLN A 139 -2.56 0.27 6.19
CA GLN A 139 -2.76 0.82 7.53
C GLN A 139 -1.87 0.18 8.60
N LEU A 140 -0.62 -0.18 8.25
CA LEU A 140 0.34 -0.71 9.22
C LEU A 140 1.24 0.39 9.80
N PRO A 141 0.92 0.96 10.98
CA PRO A 141 1.55 2.18 11.49
C PRO A 141 3.02 2.01 11.88
N ASN A 142 3.46 0.76 12.06
CA ASN A 142 4.81 0.42 12.48
C ASN A 142 5.63 -0.29 11.40
N LEU A 143 5.07 -0.54 10.21
CA LEU A 143 5.78 -1.24 9.14
C LEU A 143 6.94 -0.39 8.63
N VAL A 144 8.14 -0.97 8.62
CA VAL A 144 9.39 -0.36 8.15
C VAL A 144 9.84 -0.97 6.84
N SER A 145 9.65 -2.28 6.67
CA SER A 145 10.13 -3.02 5.51
C SER A 145 9.08 -3.99 4.99
N LEU A 146 8.86 -3.96 3.68
CA LEU A 146 8.01 -4.90 2.95
C LEU A 146 8.83 -5.60 1.85
N SER A 147 8.75 -6.92 1.80
CA SER A 147 9.27 -7.71 0.69
C SER A 147 8.15 -8.60 0.14
N VAL A 148 7.83 -8.40 -1.12
CA VAL A 148 6.84 -9.15 -1.91
C VAL A 148 7.48 -9.57 -3.23
N LYS A 149 8.76 -9.94 -3.18
CA LYS A 149 9.53 -10.41 -4.32
C LYS A 149 9.00 -11.75 -4.84
N ASN A 150 9.05 -11.96 -6.15
CA ASN A 150 8.53 -13.16 -6.81
C ASN A 150 7.03 -13.37 -6.48
N ASN A 151 6.20 -12.40 -6.83
CA ASN A 151 4.74 -12.45 -6.71
C ASN A 151 4.09 -12.08 -8.05
N GLN A 152 2.80 -11.73 -8.04
CA GLN A 152 2.00 -11.41 -9.23
C GLN A 152 1.42 -9.99 -9.13
N ILE A 153 2.15 -9.07 -8.48
CA ILE A 153 1.71 -7.68 -8.28
C ILE A 153 1.74 -6.96 -9.62
N SER A 154 0.59 -6.42 -10.04
CA SER A 154 0.48 -5.62 -11.25
C SER A 154 0.60 -4.12 -11.00
N SER A 155 0.33 -3.68 -9.77
CA SER A 155 0.31 -2.26 -9.41
C SER A 155 0.77 -2.06 -7.97
N LEU A 156 1.76 -1.19 -7.77
CA LEU A 156 2.14 -0.67 -6.46
C LEU A 156 1.52 0.72 -6.33
N ILE A 157 0.55 0.89 -5.43
CA ILE A 157 -0.13 2.17 -5.19
C ILE A 157 0.01 2.54 -3.71
N LEU A 158 0.82 3.56 -3.43
CA LEU A 158 1.02 4.19 -2.12
C LEU A 158 0.96 5.71 -2.32
N ASN A 159 0.05 6.37 -1.63
CA ASN A 159 -0.22 7.80 -1.71
C ASN A 159 -0.56 8.36 -0.32
N ALA A 160 -0.96 9.63 -0.25
CA ALA A 160 -1.31 10.31 1.00
C ALA A 160 -2.51 9.68 1.76
N GLN A 161 -3.25 8.74 1.16
CA GLN A 161 -4.33 8.01 1.84
C GLN A 161 -3.82 6.78 2.61
N ASN A 162 -2.59 6.32 2.34
CA ASN A 162 -1.97 5.20 3.04
C ASN A 162 -1.37 5.68 4.38
N GLN A 163 -1.50 4.88 5.43
CA GLN A 163 -0.96 5.13 6.77
C GLN A 163 0.27 4.26 7.03
N LEU A 164 1.34 4.50 6.26
CA LEU A 164 2.62 3.81 6.36
C LEU A 164 3.76 4.76 6.78
N PRO A 165 3.63 5.47 7.92
CA PRO A 165 4.50 6.59 8.28
C PRO A 165 5.96 6.20 8.55
N LYS A 166 6.27 4.91 8.67
CA LYS A 166 7.62 4.40 8.96
C LYS A 166 8.20 3.56 7.84
N LEU A 167 7.48 3.38 6.73
CA LEU A 167 7.91 2.50 5.65
C LEU A 167 9.09 3.14 4.92
N THR A 168 10.24 2.47 4.97
CA THR A 168 11.48 2.94 4.34
C THR A 168 11.88 2.11 3.14
N THR A 169 11.54 0.81 3.13
CA THR A 169 12.00 -0.11 2.10
C THR A 169 10.87 -0.98 1.57
N ILE A 170 10.77 -1.07 0.25
CA ILE A 170 9.87 -1.98 -0.45
C ILE A 170 10.68 -2.78 -1.47
N ASP A 171 10.53 -4.10 -1.46
CA ASP A 171 11.08 -4.99 -2.48
C ASP A 171 9.94 -5.66 -3.26
N ILE A 172 9.77 -5.24 -4.51
CA ILE A 172 8.83 -5.79 -5.48
C ILE A 172 9.54 -6.46 -6.66
N GLU A 173 10.78 -6.89 -6.50
CA GLU A 173 11.52 -7.60 -7.56
C GLU A 173 10.73 -8.82 -8.08
N ASN A 174 10.89 -9.11 -9.37
CA ASN A 174 10.29 -10.26 -10.04
C ASN A 174 8.75 -10.34 -9.92
N ASN A 175 8.07 -9.21 -10.07
CA ASN A 175 6.65 -9.13 -10.34
C ASN A 175 6.44 -8.84 -11.85
N PRO A 176 6.26 -9.88 -12.71
CA PRO A 176 6.33 -9.74 -14.16
C PRO A 176 5.14 -8.98 -14.77
N ASP A 177 4.05 -8.85 -14.03
CA ASP A 177 2.83 -8.15 -14.43
C ASP A 177 2.80 -6.68 -14.02
N LEU A 178 3.84 -6.22 -13.31
CA LEU A 178 3.96 -4.85 -12.82
C LEU A 178 3.91 -3.87 -13.99
N ASN A 179 2.84 -3.09 -14.01
CA ASN A 179 2.58 -2.08 -15.04
C ASN A 179 2.48 -0.65 -14.49
N THR A 180 2.30 -0.51 -13.18
CA THR A 180 2.11 0.78 -12.51
C THR A 180 2.87 0.82 -11.19
N ILE A 181 3.61 1.91 -10.98
CA ILE A 181 4.17 2.30 -9.69
C ILE A 181 3.67 3.72 -9.39
N ASP A 182 2.84 3.88 -8.37
CA ASP A 182 2.44 5.15 -7.80
C ASP A 182 2.84 5.11 -6.33
N ILE A 183 3.84 5.89 -5.94
CA ILE A 183 4.41 5.92 -4.58
C ILE A 183 4.52 7.36 -4.07
N GLN A 184 3.58 8.21 -4.45
CA GLN A 184 3.60 9.62 -4.04
C GLN A 184 3.42 9.83 -2.53
N ASP A 185 3.90 10.95 -2.02
CA ASP A 185 3.62 11.41 -0.64
C ASP A 185 4.05 10.41 0.45
N GLN A 186 5.18 9.73 0.26
CA GLN A 186 5.80 8.80 1.21
C GLN A 186 7.04 9.43 1.85
N PRO A 187 6.89 10.18 2.97
CA PRO A 187 7.94 11.04 3.51
C PRO A 187 9.13 10.30 4.12
N GLN A 188 9.04 8.98 4.32
CA GLN A 188 10.11 8.16 4.90
C GLN A 188 10.60 7.07 3.94
N LEU A 189 10.04 6.98 2.72
CA LEU A 189 10.39 5.93 1.78
C LEU A 189 11.76 6.22 1.16
N VAL A 190 12.70 5.29 1.32
CA VAL A 190 14.11 5.44 0.92
C VAL A 190 14.44 4.59 -0.30
N ASP A 191 13.99 3.33 -0.30
CA ASP A 191 14.41 2.34 -1.28
C ASP A 191 13.24 1.51 -1.80
N VAL A 192 12.98 1.59 -3.10
CA VAL A 192 12.02 0.74 -3.79
C VAL A 192 12.77 -0.12 -4.80
N LYS A 193 12.97 -1.39 -4.44
CA LYS A 193 13.67 -2.36 -5.28
C LYS A 193 12.70 -2.93 -6.29
N THR A 194 13.07 -2.85 -7.55
CA THR A 194 12.30 -3.40 -8.67
C THR A 194 13.17 -4.31 -9.51
N SER A 195 12.54 -5.15 -10.33
CA SER A 195 13.25 -5.91 -11.36
C SER A 195 14.10 -5.00 -12.25
N GLY A 196 15.14 -5.56 -12.85
CA GLY A 196 15.85 -4.90 -13.96
C GLY A 196 14.93 -4.70 -15.18
N TYR A 197 15.45 -3.99 -16.19
CA TYR A 197 14.71 -3.60 -17.40
C TYR A 197 13.91 -4.75 -18.06
N THR A 198 14.48 -5.95 -18.12
CA THR A 198 13.82 -7.12 -18.74
C THR A 198 12.59 -7.61 -17.97
N GLY A 199 12.51 -7.34 -16.66
CA GLY A 199 11.36 -7.67 -15.82
C GLY A 199 10.31 -6.56 -15.72
N LEU A 200 10.63 -5.33 -16.17
CA LEU A 200 9.72 -4.18 -16.17
C LEU A 200 9.11 -3.89 -17.54
N ARG A 201 9.06 -4.88 -18.44
CA ARG A 201 8.59 -4.70 -19.83
C ARG A 201 7.14 -4.23 -19.95
N LYS A 202 6.33 -4.45 -18.90
CA LYS A 202 4.93 -4.02 -18.83
C LYS A 202 4.73 -2.69 -18.11
N LEU A 203 5.78 -2.12 -17.52
CA LEU A 203 5.72 -0.84 -16.80
C LEU A 203 5.36 0.29 -17.76
N THR A 204 4.24 0.95 -17.49
CA THR A 204 3.72 2.07 -18.29
C THR A 204 3.61 3.36 -17.49
N THR A 205 3.44 3.25 -16.17
CA THR A 205 3.20 4.39 -15.28
C THR A 205 4.15 4.36 -14.10
N VAL A 206 4.82 5.49 -13.85
CA VAL A 206 5.64 5.72 -12.66
C VAL A 206 5.33 7.12 -12.12
N ILE A 207 4.85 7.20 -10.88
CA ILE A 207 4.55 8.44 -10.15
C ILE A 207 5.24 8.34 -8.79
N ALA A 208 6.15 9.26 -8.49
CA ALA A 208 6.99 9.21 -7.27
C ALA A 208 7.30 10.59 -6.68
N LYS A 209 6.34 11.52 -6.76
CA LYS A 209 6.48 12.88 -6.23
C LYS A 209 6.43 12.90 -4.70
N ASN A 210 6.97 13.95 -4.09
CA ASN A 210 6.87 14.22 -2.66
C ASN A 210 7.47 13.12 -1.75
N ASN A 211 8.58 12.53 -2.19
CA ASN A 211 9.35 11.53 -1.43
C ASN A 211 10.76 12.08 -1.14
N PRO A 212 10.92 12.96 -0.14
CA PRO A 212 12.19 13.66 0.11
C PRO A 212 13.36 12.71 0.44
N GLU A 213 13.08 11.54 1.00
CA GLU A 213 14.09 10.55 1.40
C GLU A 213 14.35 9.49 0.33
N LEU A 214 13.65 9.50 -0.81
CA LEU A 214 13.73 8.45 -1.81
C LEU A 214 15.05 8.53 -2.58
N VAL A 215 15.92 7.55 -2.32
CA VAL A 215 17.24 7.43 -2.95
C VAL A 215 17.17 6.53 -4.18
N ASN A 216 16.38 5.45 -4.12
CA ASN A 216 16.33 4.44 -5.16
C ASN A 216 14.89 4.13 -5.56
N LEU A 217 14.62 4.20 -6.86
CA LEU A 217 13.42 3.62 -7.47
C LEU A 217 13.84 2.74 -8.65
N GLY A 218 13.97 1.45 -8.34
CA GLY A 218 14.42 0.40 -9.25
C GLY A 218 15.94 0.20 -9.31
N GLN A 219 16.37 -0.74 -10.15
CA GLN A 219 17.81 -1.01 -10.37
C GLN A 219 18.46 0.20 -11.09
N TYR A 220 19.72 0.51 -10.76
CA TYR A 220 20.59 1.61 -11.27
C TYR A 220 20.65 1.81 -12.81
N THR A 221 19.91 1.05 -13.61
CA THR A 221 19.95 1.00 -15.07
C THR A 221 18.67 1.49 -15.77
N ILE A 222 17.63 1.96 -15.07
CA ILE A 222 16.44 2.51 -15.74
C ILE A 222 16.73 3.92 -16.30
N ARG A 223 17.42 3.98 -17.45
CA ARG A 223 17.88 5.22 -18.10
C ARG A 223 16.77 6.17 -18.59
N ASN A 224 15.49 5.82 -18.46
CA ASN A 224 14.36 6.54 -19.08
C ASN A 224 13.16 6.81 -18.14
N VAL A 225 13.32 6.66 -16.82
CA VAL A 225 12.30 7.19 -15.89
C VAL A 225 12.68 8.64 -15.63
N TYR A 226 11.98 9.55 -16.28
CA TYR A 226 12.06 10.98 -15.99
C TYR A 226 11.43 11.20 -14.62
N PHE A 227 12.25 11.14 -13.58
CA PHE A 227 11.92 11.75 -12.31
C PHE A 227 11.80 13.24 -12.61
N SER A 228 10.57 13.77 -12.60
CA SER A 228 10.40 15.20 -12.42
C SER A 228 10.98 15.48 -11.04
N GLN A 229 12.23 15.95 -11.02
CA GLN A 229 12.80 16.56 -9.84
C GLN A 229 11.79 17.60 -9.37
N VAL A 230 11.35 17.46 -8.13
CA VAL A 230 10.73 18.56 -7.38
C VAL A 230 11.88 19.36 -6.78
#